data_AF-A0A1Y3BRE6-F1
#
_entry.id   AF-A0A1Y3BRE6-F1
#
_cell.length_a   1.000
_cell.length_b   1.000
_cell.length_c   1.000
_cell.angle_alpha   90.00
_cell.angle_beta   90.00
_cell.angle_gamma   90.00
#
_symmetry.space_group_name_H-M   'P 1'
#
loop_
_entity.id
_entity.type
_entity.pdbx_description
1 polymer ?
#
loop_
_entity_poly.entity_id
_entity_poly.type
_entity_poly.pdbx_seq_one_letter_code
_entity_poly.pdbx_strand_id
1 'polypeptide(L)'
;MELLTELDKPSVSDNIVVYLRLLTSYYLQKESEFFANFIEGSGQMAEFCKREVEPMYKESDHIHIIALCSVLNVNVRVVYMDRGAGGKVNEHDFIPIHKINDDNGNQSEQESDPRIHLLYRPGHYDILYKKK
;
A
#
# COMPACT_ATOMS: atom_id res chain seq x y z
N MET A 1 3.56 4.22 -25.38
CA MET A 1 2.69 3.07 -25.72
C MET A 1 3.39 1.74 -25.46
N GLU A 2 4.68 1.60 -25.79
CA GLU A 2 5.46 0.38 -25.57
C GLU A 2 5.42 -0.15 -24.12
N LEU A 3 5.58 0.72 -23.11
CA LEU A 3 5.52 0.30 -21.70
C LEU A 3 4.17 -0.31 -21.30
N LEU A 4 3.06 0.30 -21.70
CA LEU A 4 1.72 -0.20 -21.36
C LEU A 4 1.49 -1.57 -22.00
N THR A 5 1.87 -1.72 -23.27
CA THR A 5 1.79 -2.98 -24.00
C THR A 5 2.62 -4.09 -23.34
N GLU A 6 3.76 -3.76 -22.75
CA GLU A 6 4.55 -4.75 -22.00
C GLU A 6 3.89 -5.13 -20.68
N LEU A 7 3.36 -4.15 -19.94
CA LEU A 7 2.67 -4.36 -18.66
C LEU A 7 1.33 -5.10 -18.81
N ASP A 8 0.70 -5.05 -19.99
CA ASP A 8 -0.53 -5.79 -20.30
C ASP A 8 -0.26 -7.29 -20.55
N LYS A 9 0.99 -7.71 -20.72
CA LYS A 9 1.33 -9.13 -20.86
C LYS A 9 1.18 -9.81 -19.49
N PRO A 10 0.35 -10.87 -19.35
CA PRO A 10 0.12 -11.53 -18.06
C PRO A 10 1.42 -11.99 -17.39
N SER A 11 2.36 -12.58 -18.14
CA SER A 11 3.64 -13.02 -17.59
C SER A 11 4.49 -11.88 -17.01
N VAL A 12 4.44 -10.68 -17.58
CA VAL A 12 5.18 -9.53 -17.07
C VAL A 12 4.46 -8.94 -15.87
N SER A 13 3.16 -8.70 -16.00
CA SER A 13 2.32 -8.15 -14.94
C SER A 13 2.35 -9.01 -13.68
N ASP A 14 2.13 -10.32 -13.82
CA ASP A 14 2.11 -11.26 -12.70
C ASP A 14 3.48 -11.33 -12.01
N ASN A 15 4.58 -11.34 -12.76
CA ASN A 15 5.92 -11.33 -12.17
C ASN A 15 6.21 -10.05 -11.38
N ILE A 16 5.75 -8.89 -11.87
CA ILE A 16 5.86 -7.62 -11.14
C ILE A 16 5.03 -7.69 -9.86
N VAL A 17 3.79 -8.19 -9.93
CA VAL A 17 2.93 -8.35 -8.74
C VAL A 17 3.56 -9.29 -7.72
N VAL A 18 4.10 -10.44 -8.15
CA VAL A 18 4.82 -11.37 -7.26
C VAL A 18 6.00 -10.67 -6.58
N TYR A 19 6.80 -9.92 -7.34
CA TYR A 19 7.93 -9.17 -6.78
C TYR A 19 7.47 -8.16 -5.71
N LEU A 20 6.41 -7.40 -5.98
CA LEU A 20 5.85 -6.44 -5.03
C LEU A 20 5.25 -7.12 -3.79
N ARG A 21 4.64 -8.31 -3.94
CA ARG A 21 4.16 -9.13 -2.81
C ARG A 21 5.31 -9.59 -1.93
N LEU A 22 6.41 -10.06 -2.52
CA LEU A 22 7.60 -10.49 -1.78
C LEU A 22 8.29 -9.31 -1.08
N LEU A 23 8.34 -8.13 -1.69
CA LEU A 23 8.84 -6.92 -1.03
C LEU A 23 7.96 -6.52 0.17
N THR A 24 6.64 -6.58 0.01
CA THR A 24 5.69 -6.34 1.09
C THR A 24 5.90 -7.33 2.24
N SER A 25 5.99 -8.64 1.92
CA SER A 25 6.25 -9.70 2.91
C SER A 25 7.57 -9.48 3.65
N TYR A 26 8.64 -9.15 2.92
CA TYR A 26 9.95 -8.83 3.49
C TYR A 26 9.84 -7.69 4.50
N TYR A 27 9.19 -6.58 4.13
CA TYR A 27 9.12 -5.41 4.99
C TYR A 27 8.29 -5.66 6.25
N LEU A 28 7.15 -6.36 6.11
CA LEU A 28 6.32 -6.76 7.25
C LEU A 28 7.09 -7.64 8.24
N GLN A 29 7.89 -8.58 7.74
CA GLN A 29 8.72 -9.45 8.59
C GLN A 29 9.87 -8.68 9.24
N LYS A 30 10.51 -7.77 8.50
CA LYS A 30 11.61 -6.92 9.00
C LYS A 30 11.14 -6.05 10.18
N GLU A 31 9.99 -5.39 10.03
CA GLU A 31 9.42 -4.47 11.02
C GLU A 31 8.30 -5.17 11.82
N SER A 32 8.46 -6.46 12.08
CA SER A 32 7.39 -7.31 12.64
C SER A 32 6.93 -6.88 14.03
N GLU A 33 7.81 -6.32 14.86
CA GLU A 33 7.45 -5.78 16.19
C GLU A 33 6.41 -4.66 16.08
N PHE A 34 6.56 -3.77 15.10
CA PHE A 34 5.59 -2.71 14.83
C PHE A 34 4.29 -3.30 14.25
N PHE A 35 4.40 -4.13 13.22
CA PHE A 35 3.25 -4.63 12.46
C PHE A 35 2.41 -5.69 13.18
N ALA A 36 2.98 -6.41 14.16
CA ALA A 36 2.28 -7.45 14.91
C ALA A 36 1.02 -6.94 15.63
N ASN A 37 0.97 -5.65 15.96
CA ASN A 37 -0.18 -5.03 16.62
C ASN A 37 -1.39 -4.81 15.68
N PHE A 38 -1.21 -5.01 14.37
CA PHE A 38 -2.22 -4.73 13.34
C PHE A 38 -2.71 -5.98 12.62
N ILE A 39 -2.22 -7.18 12.99
CA ILE A 39 -2.68 -8.45 12.43
C ILE A 39 -3.68 -9.12 13.37
N GLU A 40 -4.72 -9.73 12.81
CA GLU A 40 -5.70 -10.49 13.59
C GLU A 40 -5.24 -11.95 13.80
N GLY A 41 -5.46 -12.47 15.00
CA GLY A 41 -5.17 -13.85 15.38
C GLY A 41 -3.85 -14.03 16.16
N SER A 42 -3.62 -15.24 16.66
CA SER A 42 -2.45 -15.59 17.49
C SER A 42 -1.21 -15.98 16.68
N GLY A 43 -1.18 -15.66 15.38
CA GLY A 43 -0.13 -16.11 14.45
C GLY A 43 1.10 -15.21 14.46
N GLN A 44 2.26 -15.78 14.13
CA GLN A 44 3.48 -15.00 13.93
C GLN A 44 3.43 -14.25 12.59
N MET A 45 4.13 -13.12 12.47
CA MET A 45 4.17 -12.32 11.23
C MET A 45 4.52 -13.15 9.99
N ALA A 46 5.44 -14.11 10.11
CA ALA A 46 5.81 -15.00 9.02
C ALA A 46 4.63 -15.87 8.51
N GLU A 47 3.74 -16.30 9.39
CA GLU A 47 2.54 -17.07 9.02
C GLU A 47 1.51 -16.19 8.32
N PHE A 48 1.32 -14.96 8.82
CA PHE A 48 0.48 -13.95 8.17
C PHE A 48 0.99 -13.69 6.74
N CYS A 49 2.29 -13.45 6.56
CA CYS A 49 2.88 -13.21 5.25
C CYS A 49 2.65 -14.37 4.27
N LYS A 50 2.88 -15.62 4.70
CA LYS A 50 2.67 -16.81 3.86
C LYS A 50 1.21 -17.01 3.45
N ARG A 51 0.25 -16.60 4.29
CA ARG A 51 -1.18 -16.86 4.07
C ARG A 51 -1.89 -15.72 3.35
N GLU A 52 -1.57 -14.47 3.70
CA GLU A 52 -2.32 -13.29 3.25
C GLU A 52 -1.54 -12.39 2.28
N VAL A 53 -0.21 -12.44 2.28
CA VAL A 53 0.62 -11.48 1.50
C VAL A 53 1.22 -12.12 0.26
N GLU A 54 1.98 -13.21 0.43
CA GLU A 54 2.77 -13.86 -0.62
C GLU A 54 1.92 -14.51 -1.72
N PRO A 55 0.77 -15.16 -1.43
CA PRO A 55 -0.03 -15.78 -2.48
C PRO A 55 -0.61 -14.77 -3.47
N MET A 56 -0.59 -15.13 -4.75
CA MET A 56 -1.32 -14.39 -5.78
C MET A 56 -2.83 -14.40 -5.50
N TYR A 57 -3.54 -13.40 -6.03
CA TYR A 57 -5.00 -13.26 -5.91
C TYR A 57 -5.54 -13.03 -4.48
N LYS A 58 -4.67 -12.77 -3.50
CA LYS A 58 -5.06 -12.27 -2.18
C LYS A 58 -5.27 -10.75 -2.22
N GLU A 59 -6.36 -10.28 -1.63
CA GLU A 59 -6.65 -8.85 -1.57
C GLU A 59 -5.66 -8.10 -0.68
N SER A 60 -5.33 -6.87 -1.06
CA SER A 60 -4.47 -5.99 -0.28
C SER A 60 -5.30 -4.99 0.52
N ASP A 61 -5.08 -4.97 1.82
CA ASP A 61 -5.61 -3.97 2.77
C ASP A 61 -4.52 -2.99 3.26
N HIS A 62 -4.86 -2.07 4.16
CA HIS A 62 -4.03 -0.99 4.70
C HIS A 62 -2.64 -1.44 5.12
N ILE A 63 -2.51 -2.59 5.79
CA ILE A 63 -1.22 -3.15 6.23
C ILE A 63 -0.27 -3.44 5.07
N HIS A 64 -0.80 -3.86 3.92
CA HIS A 64 -0.01 -4.10 2.71
C HIS A 64 0.41 -2.78 2.06
N ILE A 65 -0.51 -1.82 2.01
CA ILE A 65 -0.25 -0.49 1.43
C ILE A 65 0.86 0.21 2.22
N ILE A 66 0.74 0.28 3.55
CA ILE A 66 1.75 0.95 4.38
C ILE A 66 3.12 0.28 4.28
N ALA A 67 3.19 -1.05 4.25
CA ALA A 67 4.45 -1.77 4.12
C ALA A 67 5.09 -1.56 2.75
N LEU A 68 4.31 -1.63 1.67
CA LEU A 68 4.79 -1.42 0.31
C LEU A 68 5.23 0.05 0.08
N CYS A 69 4.46 1.01 0.57
CA CYS A 69 4.82 2.43 0.54
C CYS A 69 6.14 2.67 1.27
N SER A 70 6.31 2.03 2.43
CA SER A 70 7.52 2.17 3.24
C SER A 70 8.75 1.58 2.57
N VAL A 71 8.66 0.35 2.05
CA VAL A 71 9.83 -0.28 1.39
C VAL A 71 10.22 0.42 0.09
N LEU A 72 9.25 0.98 -0.65
CA LEU A 72 9.51 1.74 -1.89
C LEU A 72 9.79 3.23 -1.65
N ASN A 73 9.61 3.71 -0.43
CA ASN A 73 9.76 5.12 -0.06
C ASN A 73 8.85 6.07 -0.86
N VAL A 74 7.62 5.64 -1.18
CA VAL A 74 6.62 6.39 -1.97
C VAL A 74 5.39 6.70 -1.12
N ASN A 75 4.83 7.90 -1.27
CA ASN A 75 3.58 8.29 -0.64
C ASN A 75 2.40 7.96 -1.56
N VAL A 76 1.35 7.36 -0.99
CA VAL A 76 0.14 6.94 -1.71
C VAL A 76 -1.09 7.54 -1.05
N ARG A 77 -1.98 8.14 -1.83
CA ARG A 77 -3.31 8.55 -1.39
C ARG A 77 -4.33 7.51 -1.81
N VAL A 78 -5.15 7.04 -0.89
CA VAL A 78 -6.34 6.24 -1.19
C VAL A 78 -7.58 7.09 -0.97
N VAL A 79 -8.40 7.16 -2.00
CA VAL A 79 -9.66 7.87 -2.05
C VAL A 79 -10.77 6.84 -1.96
N TYR A 80 -11.57 6.87 -0.90
CA TYR A 80 -12.61 5.89 -0.65
C TYR A 80 -13.91 6.32 -1.31
N MET A 81 -14.41 5.49 -2.23
CA MET A 81 -15.72 5.68 -2.83
C MET A 81 -16.80 5.17 -1.85
N ASP A 82 -17.10 5.98 -0.84
CA ASP A 82 -18.20 5.68 0.06
C ASP A 82 -19.55 6.15 -0.52
N ARG A 83 -20.64 5.63 0.06
CA ARG A 83 -22.01 6.10 -0.16
C ARG A 83 -22.40 7.16 0.88
N GLY A 84 -21.43 7.88 1.43
CA GLY A 84 -21.62 8.79 2.56
C GLY A 84 -22.59 9.91 2.25
N ALA A 85 -23.56 10.12 3.15
CA ALA A 85 -24.48 11.24 3.09
C ALA A 85 -23.73 12.54 3.47
N GLY A 86 -23.02 13.16 2.51
CA GLY A 86 -22.30 14.39 2.81
C GLY A 86 -21.55 15.07 1.66
N GLY A 87 -21.44 14.45 0.49
CA GLY A 87 -20.77 15.05 -0.68
C GLY A 87 -19.28 15.35 -0.48
N LYS A 88 -18.68 14.88 0.62
CA LYS A 88 -17.24 14.94 0.89
C LYS A 88 -16.65 13.56 0.70
N VAL A 89 -15.54 13.52 -0.04
CA VAL A 89 -14.80 12.31 -0.33
C VAL A 89 -13.83 12.05 0.82
N ASN A 90 -13.78 10.80 1.29
CA ASN A 90 -12.82 10.38 2.31
C ASN A 90 -11.49 10.01 1.66
N GLU A 91 -10.40 10.61 2.13
CA GLU A 91 -9.04 10.40 1.62
C GLU A 91 -8.12 9.96 2.77
N HIS A 92 -7.19 9.05 2.50
CA HIS A 92 -6.16 8.63 3.44
C HIS A 92 -4.78 8.61 2.77
N ASP A 93 -3.81 9.24 3.43
CA ASP A 93 -2.43 9.31 2.96
C ASP A 93 -1.56 8.29 3.70
N PHE A 94 -1.08 7.31 2.94
CA PHE A 94 -0.09 6.35 3.39
C PHE A 94 1.31 6.90 3.13
N ILE A 95 2.02 7.21 4.21
CA ILE A 95 3.39 7.75 4.19
C ILE A 95 4.34 6.67 4.72
N PRO A 96 5.55 6.52 4.14
CA PRO A 96 6.57 5.62 4.67
C PRO A 96 6.81 5.78 6.17
N ILE A 97 6.76 4.68 6.94
CA ILE A 97 6.82 4.75 8.42
C ILE A 97 8.10 5.40 8.95
N HIS A 98 9.23 5.22 8.27
CA HIS A 98 10.51 5.83 8.64
C HIS A 98 10.57 7.34 8.36
N LYS A 99 9.63 7.91 7.59
CA LYS A 99 9.50 9.38 7.45
C LYS A 99 8.68 10.02 8.58
N ILE A 100 7.91 9.22 9.32
CA ILE A 100 7.08 9.71 10.43
C ILE A 100 7.96 9.97 11.67
N ASN A 101 9.08 9.25 11.80
CA ASN A 101 9.93 9.24 13.00
C ASN A 101 11.25 10.03 12.83
N ASP A 102 11.32 11.03 11.95
CA ASP A 102 12.52 11.87 11.85
C ASP A 102 12.72 12.62 13.19
N ASP A 103 13.87 12.42 13.84
CA ASP A 103 14.20 12.59 15.27
C ASP A 103 13.97 13.98 15.91
N ASN A 104 13.37 14.92 15.19
CA ASN A 104 13.16 16.28 15.66
C ASN A 104 11.81 16.52 16.35
N GLY A 105 10.92 15.52 16.44
CA GLY A 105 9.58 15.67 17.04
C GLY A 105 8.65 16.64 16.29
N ASN A 106 9.20 17.37 15.32
CA ASN A 106 8.48 17.99 14.25
C ASN A 106 8.06 16.85 13.33
N GLN A 107 6.76 16.52 13.32
CA GLN A 107 6.16 15.94 12.12
C GLN A 107 6.72 16.77 10.97
N SER A 108 7.55 16.18 10.11
CA SER A 108 7.98 16.91 8.94
C SER A 108 6.69 17.14 8.16
N GLU A 109 6.11 18.33 8.31
CA GLU A 109 5.04 18.90 7.48
C GLU A 109 5.52 19.09 6.04
N GLN A 110 6.48 18.28 5.57
CA GLN A 110 6.48 17.87 4.19
C GLN A 110 5.29 16.93 4.02
N GLU A 111 4.12 17.56 3.91
CA GLU A 111 3.08 17.25 2.93
C GLU A 111 3.77 16.93 1.59
N SER A 112 4.43 15.79 1.51
CA SER A 112 5.01 15.30 0.29
C SER A 112 3.81 14.78 -0.47
N ASP A 113 3.25 15.68 -1.28
CA ASP A 113 2.05 15.46 -2.08
C ASP A 113 2.08 14.02 -2.63
N PRO A 114 1.08 13.18 -2.30
CA PRO A 114 1.11 11.78 -2.69
C PRO A 114 1.38 11.65 -4.18
N ARG A 115 2.39 10.86 -4.55
CA ARG A 115 2.77 10.72 -5.96
C ARG A 115 1.77 9.82 -6.70
N ILE A 116 1.15 8.89 -5.97
CA ILE A 116 0.20 7.91 -6.49
C ILE A 116 -1.14 8.14 -5.80
N HIS A 117 -2.21 8.18 -6.59
CA HIS A 117 -3.58 8.30 -6.09
C HIS A 117 -4.36 7.09 -6.55
N LEU A 118 -5.06 6.45 -5.62
CA LEU A 118 -5.88 5.28 -5.86
C LEU A 118 -7.32 5.58 -5.48
N LEU A 119 -8.28 5.11 -6.27
CA LEU A 119 -9.68 5.02 -5.89
C LEU A 119 -9.94 3.62 -5.35
N TYR A 120 -10.40 3.54 -4.10
CA TYR A 120 -10.85 2.29 -3.51
C TYR A 120 -12.36 2.14 -3.61
N ARG A 121 -12.77 0.94 -4.02
CA ARG A 121 -14.13 0.40 -3.96
C ARG A 121 -14.03 -0.99 -3.32
N PRO A 122 -15.07 -1.53 -2.67
CA PRO A 122 -14.98 -2.85 -2.06
C PRO A 122 -14.43 -3.91 -3.03
N GLY A 123 -13.25 -4.46 -2.71
CA GLY A 123 -12.54 -5.46 -3.52
C GLY A 123 -11.74 -4.93 -4.72
N HIS A 124 -11.62 -3.61 -4.91
CA HIS A 124 -11.01 -3.05 -6.13
C HIS A 124 -10.29 -1.71 -5.93
N TYR A 125 -9.12 -1.58 -6.57
CA TYR A 125 -8.34 -0.34 -6.64
C TYR A 125 -8.16 0.11 -8.09
N ASP A 126 -8.46 1.37 -8.38
CA ASP A 126 -8.19 2.02 -9.67
C ASP A 126 -7.18 3.17 -9.51
N ILE A 127 -6.40 3.47 -10.54
CA ILE A 127 -5.47 4.62 -10.52
C ILE A 127 -6.25 5.91 -10.82
N LEU A 128 -6.07 6.92 -9.97
CA LEU A 128 -6.56 8.28 -10.19
C LEU A 128 -5.43 9.19 -10.70
N TYR A 129 -5.76 10.04 -11.66
CA TYR A 129 -4.87 11.07 -12.19
C TYR A 129 -5.39 12.45 -11.78
N LYS A 130 -4.58 13.20 -11.03
CA LYS A 130 -4.87 14.62 -10.77
C LYS A 130 -4.93 15.38 -12.07
N LYS A 131 -5.91 16.29 -12.19
CA LYS A 131 -5.99 17.22 -13.32
C LYS A 131 -4.77 18.15 -13.25
N LYS A 132 -4.14 18.37 -14.40
CA LYS A 132 -3.08 19.37 -14.56
C LYS A 132 -3.66 20.79 -14.55
#